data_AF-A0A448KAF2-F1
#
_entry.id   AF-A0A448KAF2-F1
#
_cell.length_a   1.000
_cell.length_b   1.000
_cell.length_c   1.000
_cell.angle_alpha   90.00
_cell.angle_beta   90.00
_cell.angle_gamma   90.00
#
_symmetry.space_group_name_H-M   'P 1'
#
loop_
_entity.id
_entity.type
_entity.pdbx_description
1 polymer ?
#
loop_
_entity_poly.entity_id
_entity_poly.type
_entity_poly.pdbx_seq_one_letter_code
_entity_poly.pdbx_strand_id
1 'polypeptide(L)'
;MRFRNIFSLPTVASTAFILSLCLTVGVPAHAFETNSGGSSEESADGSVTITVSVESTSASGGSSGGGGGATTTSSSVETTVKPICYYKPSYTNEQVIELYDDLKDRFKWSEKTRDERRNRLYPDAESYVGQAGQWYKSFCDRTRAEDDEQFRAAVKAFAPGRVYAKWVPAGSPPPIPPVDGKTLARAAMKAITIPPPTIDRNPRLDGSEATVVGYETWVWATGETPSEVRATATAGTSSAQVTAASTGLKLEAPDSQATCTGFGRPWTSDLPSNATSNCTLVFTRSSAHLGGTTPLTVSVNYHTTFTASDGTSGGLGVVSTRTETSIPVAEVQTLNTTDD
;
A
#
# COMPACT_ATOMS: atom_id res chain seq x y z
N MET A 1 3.64 75.49 -26.43
CA MET A 1 3.92 74.72 -27.67
C MET A 1 3.18 73.38 -27.62
N ARG A 2 3.31 72.54 -28.66
CA ARG A 2 2.70 71.20 -28.85
C ARG A 2 2.82 70.30 -27.58
N PHE A 3 1.76 69.60 -27.12
CA PHE A 3 1.21 68.30 -27.60
C PHE A 3 2.22 67.12 -27.46
N ARG A 4 1.89 65.90 -26.98
CA ARG A 4 0.59 65.25 -26.65
C ARG A 4 0.74 63.91 -25.86
N ASN A 5 -0.17 63.60 -24.90
CA ASN A 5 -0.49 62.27 -24.29
C ASN A 5 0.67 61.53 -23.52
N ILE A 6 0.53 60.51 -22.65
CA ILE A 6 -0.53 59.58 -22.13
C ILE A 6 0.02 58.96 -20.78
N PHE A 7 -0.67 58.38 -19.77
CA PHE A 7 -2.09 58.18 -19.41
C PHE A 7 -2.29 57.75 -17.91
N SER A 8 -3.37 58.22 -17.26
CA SER A 8 -4.30 57.47 -16.35
C SER A 8 -3.90 56.95 -14.94
N LEU A 9 -4.97 56.73 -14.13
CA LEU A 9 -5.08 56.22 -12.72
C LEU A 9 -4.85 57.23 -11.56
N PRO A 10 -5.52 57.06 -10.39
CA PRO A 10 -6.86 56.49 -10.15
C PRO A 10 -7.78 57.41 -9.30
N THR A 11 -9.10 57.13 -9.26
CA THR A 11 -10.06 57.83 -8.39
C THR A 11 -10.44 56.96 -7.18
N VAL A 12 -10.50 57.55 -5.98
CA VAL A 12 -10.90 56.87 -4.73
C VAL A 12 -12.43 56.76 -4.64
N ALA A 13 -12.93 55.63 -4.14
CA ALA A 13 -14.33 55.44 -3.73
C ALA A 13 -14.39 54.67 -2.40
N SER A 14 -15.24 55.11 -1.48
CA SER A 14 -15.27 54.64 -0.08
C SER A 14 -15.89 53.25 0.09
N THR A 15 -15.27 52.41 0.92
CA THR A 15 -15.88 51.17 1.42
C THR A 15 -16.62 51.40 2.74
N ALA A 16 -17.86 50.91 2.84
CA ALA A 16 -18.65 50.95 4.06
C ALA A 16 -18.52 49.64 4.85
N PHE A 17 -18.52 49.73 6.18
CA PHE A 17 -18.57 48.58 7.06
C PHE A 17 -19.93 47.87 6.97
N ILE A 18 -19.93 46.54 6.77
CA ILE A 18 -21.10 45.68 7.02
C ILE A 18 -20.66 44.56 7.96
N LEU A 19 -21.38 44.45 9.08
CA LEU A 19 -21.12 43.47 10.13
C LEU A 19 -21.76 42.12 9.76
N SER A 20 -20.94 41.13 9.37
CA SER A 20 -21.44 39.80 8.99
C SER A 20 -21.43 38.83 10.18
N LEU A 21 -22.61 38.34 10.56
CA LEU A 21 -22.80 37.42 11.68
C LEU A 21 -22.74 35.96 11.20
N CYS A 22 -21.55 35.34 11.25
CA CYS A 22 -21.40 33.92 10.90
C CYS A 22 -21.99 33.00 11.97
N LEU A 23 -23.22 32.53 11.73
CA LEU A 23 -23.83 31.40 12.44
C LEU A 23 -23.08 30.11 12.11
N THR A 24 -22.31 29.59 13.06
CA THR A 24 -21.65 28.28 12.95
C THR A 24 -22.66 27.15 13.11
N VAL A 25 -23.22 26.67 12.00
CA VAL A 25 -23.94 25.37 11.98
C VAL A 25 -22.92 24.26 12.20
N GLY A 26 -23.03 23.55 13.32
CA GLY A 26 -22.22 22.38 13.60
C GLY A 26 -22.57 21.25 12.63
N VAL A 27 -21.61 20.84 11.80
CA VAL A 27 -21.75 19.64 10.97
C VAL A 27 -21.81 18.41 11.89
N PRO A 28 -22.77 17.49 11.74
CA PRO A 28 -22.81 16.28 12.55
C PRO A 28 -21.57 15.43 12.29
N ALA A 29 -21.07 14.76 13.32
CA ALA A 29 -20.00 13.79 13.17
C ALA A 29 -20.50 12.62 12.31
N HIS A 30 -20.08 12.57 11.04
CA HIS A 30 -20.34 11.43 10.18
C HIS A 30 -19.55 10.24 10.70
N ALA A 31 -20.24 9.29 11.34
CA ALA A 31 -19.72 7.95 11.54
C ALA A 31 -19.45 7.36 10.15
N PHE A 32 -18.18 7.07 9.85
CA PHE A 32 -17.78 6.46 8.60
C PHE A 32 -18.11 4.97 8.65
N GLU A 33 -19.35 4.60 8.32
CA GLU A 33 -19.70 3.21 8.02
C GLU A 33 -18.97 2.81 6.74
N THR A 34 -17.86 2.09 6.91
CA THR A 34 -16.94 1.64 5.86
C THR A 34 -17.59 0.57 4.97
N ASN A 35 -18.56 0.97 4.14
CA ASN A 35 -19.20 0.11 3.16
C ASN A 35 -18.27 -0.11 1.96
N SER A 36 -17.19 -0.87 2.17
CA SER A 36 -16.11 -1.15 1.22
C SER A 36 -16.53 -2.09 0.09
N GLY A 37 -17.50 -1.67 -0.72
CA GLY A 37 -17.80 -2.25 -2.03
C GLY A 37 -16.71 -1.92 -3.05
N GLY A 38 -15.51 -2.49 -2.88
CA GLY A 38 -14.37 -2.27 -3.76
C GLY A 38 -14.65 -2.72 -5.19
N SER A 39 -14.32 -1.85 -6.15
CA SER A 39 -14.49 -2.01 -7.60
C SER A 39 -13.82 -3.29 -8.11
N SER A 40 -14.61 -4.36 -8.22
CA SER A 40 -14.13 -5.68 -8.64
C SER A 40 -14.95 -6.20 -9.82
N GLU A 41 -14.55 -5.77 -11.02
CA GLU A 41 -14.99 -6.34 -12.28
C GLU A 41 -14.06 -7.49 -12.69
N GLU A 42 -14.63 -8.55 -13.29
CA GLU A 42 -13.86 -9.67 -13.86
C GLU A 42 -13.72 -9.51 -15.39
N SER A 43 -12.48 -9.41 -15.85
CA SER A 43 -12.13 -9.38 -17.28
C SER A 43 -12.19 -10.76 -17.91
N ALA A 44 -12.38 -10.81 -19.24
CA ALA A 44 -12.53 -12.06 -20.00
C ALA A 44 -11.33 -13.04 -19.94
N ASP A 45 -10.16 -12.59 -19.45
CA ASP A 45 -8.97 -13.42 -19.20
C ASP A 45 -8.90 -13.98 -17.76
N GLY A 46 -9.95 -13.77 -16.96
CA GLY A 46 -10.00 -14.20 -15.56
C GLY A 46 -9.14 -13.34 -14.65
N SER A 47 -9.15 -12.03 -14.87
CA SER A 47 -8.44 -11.07 -14.02
C SER A 47 -9.43 -10.13 -13.34
N VAL A 48 -9.15 -9.82 -12.08
CA VAL A 48 -10.03 -9.09 -11.17
C VAL A 48 -9.35 -7.79 -10.78
N THR A 49 -10.04 -6.67 -10.97
CA THR A 49 -9.61 -5.38 -10.39
C THR A 49 -9.81 -5.43 -8.88
N ILE A 50 -8.82 -4.93 -8.15
CA ILE A 50 -8.85 -4.82 -6.68
C ILE A 50 -8.42 -3.41 -6.28
N THR A 51 -9.00 -2.92 -5.19
CA THR A 51 -8.50 -1.72 -4.51
C THR A 51 -7.46 -2.15 -3.47
N VAL A 52 -6.32 -1.46 -3.43
CA VAL A 52 -5.34 -1.53 -2.33
C VAL A 52 -5.33 -0.19 -1.62
N SER A 53 -5.73 -0.17 -0.36
CA SER A 53 -5.56 1.00 0.53
C SER A 53 -4.27 0.84 1.32
N VAL A 54 -3.41 1.87 1.33
CA VAL A 54 -2.10 1.88 2.00
C VAL A 54 -2.11 2.95 3.09
N GLU A 55 -1.56 2.61 4.25
CA GLU A 55 -1.35 3.50 5.40
C GLU A 55 0.13 3.43 5.81
N SER A 56 0.79 4.57 5.96
CA SER A 56 2.22 4.65 6.32
C SER A 56 2.42 5.51 7.57
N THR A 57 3.06 4.95 8.59
CA THR A 57 3.30 5.61 9.89
C THR A 57 4.76 6.06 9.98
N SER A 58 4.99 7.36 10.18
CA SER A 58 6.35 7.94 10.24
C SER A 58 7.21 7.37 11.37
N ALA A 59 8.54 7.38 11.17
CA ALA A 59 9.51 6.97 12.18
C ALA A 59 9.78 8.07 13.22
N SER A 60 9.81 9.34 12.81
CA SER A 60 9.84 10.48 13.73
C SER A 60 8.43 10.89 14.15
N GLY A 61 8.24 11.15 15.44
CA GLY A 61 7.21 12.10 15.88
C GLY A 61 7.55 13.51 15.39
N GLY A 62 6.57 14.27 14.91
CA GLY A 62 6.82 15.53 14.20
C GLY A 62 7.49 16.60 15.07
N SER A 63 8.66 17.11 14.64
CA SER A 63 9.35 18.24 15.29
C SER A 63 8.89 19.59 14.73
N SER A 64 7.60 19.88 14.88
CA SER A 64 7.03 21.23 14.81
C SER A 64 6.06 21.40 15.99
N GLY A 65 6.06 22.59 16.60
CA GLY A 65 5.57 22.75 17.98
C GLY A 65 4.08 22.42 18.19
N GLY A 66 3.78 21.26 18.76
CA GLY A 66 2.46 20.89 19.26
C GLY A 66 2.07 19.43 19.05
N GLY A 67 2.34 18.57 20.04
CA GLY A 67 1.82 17.20 20.07
C GLY A 67 2.52 16.22 19.12
N GLY A 68 3.77 15.87 19.43
CA GLY A 68 4.62 14.97 18.61
C GLY A 68 4.18 13.51 18.59
N GLY A 69 3.04 13.22 17.96
CA GLY A 69 2.66 11.87 17.53
C GLY A 69 3.36 11.47 16.23
N ALA A 70 3.36 10.16 15.93
CA ALA A 70 3.69 9.69 14.58
C ALA A 70 2.62 10.16 13.60
N THR A 71 3.04 10.54 12.39
CA THR A 71 2.11 10.96 11.33
C THR A 71 1.75 9.74 10.48
N THR A 72 0.46 9.47 10.35
CA THR A 72 -0.05 8.44 9.44
C THR A 72 -0.56 9.10 8.16
N THR A 73 0.01 8.74 7.01
CA THR A 73 -0.48 9.12 5.68
C THR A 73 -1.21 7.95 5.05
N SER A 74 -2.27 8.22 4.28
CA SER A 74 -3.04 7.18 3.58
C SER A 74 -3.18 7.49 2.09
N SER A 75 -3.28 6.42 1.30
CA SER A 75 -3.52 6.47 -0.15
C SER A 75 -4.26 5.22 -0.61
N SER A 76 -4.74 5.23 -1.85
CA SER A 76 -5.31 4.04 -2.49
C SER A 76 -4.88 3.94 -3.95
N VAL A 77 -4.83 2.72 -4.45
CA VAL A 77 -4.48 2.40 -5.84
C VAL A 77 -5.27 1.18 -6.31
N GLU A 78 -5.78 1.24 -7.54
CA GLU A 78 -6.37 0.07 -8.20
C GLU A 78 -5.29 -0.76 -8.89
N THR A 79 -5.38 -2.07 -8.79
CA THR A 79 -4.47 -3.01 -9.47
C THR A 79 -5.21 -4.28 -9.85
N THR A 80 -4.61 -5.12 -10.69
CA THR A 80 -5.28 -6.30 -11.26
C THR A 80 -4.61 -7.58 -10.81
N VAL A 81 -5.39 -8.51 -10.27
CA VAL A 81 -4.94 -9.85 -9.86
C VAL A 81 -5.48 -10.94 -10.80
N LYS A 82 -4.78 -12.07 -10.86
CA LYS A 82 -5.18 -13.25 -11.65
C LYS A 82 -5.35 -14.44 -10.71
N PRO A 83 -6.54 -14.64 -10.10
CA PRO A 83 -6.78 -15.77 -9.20
C PRO A 83 -6.63 -17.10 -9.93
N ILE A 84 -6.31 -18.15 -9.17
CA ILE A 84 -6.11 -19.53 -9.69
C ILE A 84 -7.39 -20.06 -10.33
N CYS A 85 -8.53 -19.85 -9.68
CA CYS A 85 -9.85 -20.18 -10.19
C CYS A 85 -10.66 -18.90 -10.41
N TYR A 86 -11.41 -18.86 -11.50
CA TYR A 86 -12.09 -17.68 -12.02
C TYR A 86 -13.30 -18.08 -12.89
N TYR A 87 -14.14 -17.14 -13.32
CA TYR A 87 -15.30 -17.46 -14.16
C TYR A 87 -15.10 -17.06 -15.63
N LYS A 88 -15.77 -17.78 -16.54
CA LYS A 88 -15.86 -17.43 -17.96
C LYS A 88 -17.31 -17.40 -18.43
N PRO A 89 -17.75 -16.39 -19.20
CA PRO A 89 -19.05 -16.45 -19.87
C PRO A 89 -19.10 -17.68 -20.79
N SER A 90 -20.27 -18.30 -20.88
CA SER A 90 -20.53 -19.50 -21.67
C SER A 90 -21.75 -19.30 -22.58
N TYR A 91 -22.93 -19.74 -22.15
CA TYR A 91 -24.16 -19.76 -22.96
C TYR A 91 -25.23 -18.86 -22.35
N THR A 92 -26.18 -18.36 -23.15
CA THR A 92 -27.46 -17.86 -22.61
C THR A 92 -28.27 -19.04 -22.06
N ASN A 93 -29.37 -18.78 -21.35
CA ASN A 93 -30.16 -19.90 -20.81
C ASN A 93 -30.88 -20.68 -21.92
N GLU A 94 -31.36 -19.99 -22.95
CA GLU A 94 -32.02 -20.56 -24.13
C GLU A 94 -31.08 -21.55 -24.83
N GLN A 95 -29.81 -21.17 -25.02
CA GLN A 95 -28.76 -22.04 -25.56
C GLN A 95 -28.45 -23.25 -24.66
N VAL A 96 -28.63 -23.15 -23.34
CA VAL A 96 -28.50 -24.30 -22.43
C VAL A 96 -29.68 -25.25 -22.58
N ILE A 97 -30.91 -24.76 -22.77
CA ILE A 97 -32.07 -25.64 -23.03
C ILE A 97 -31.89 -26.35 -24.38
N GLU A 98 -31.63 -25.61 -25.46
CA GLU A 98 -31.42 -26.13 -26.82
C GLU A 98 -30.30 -27.19 -26.85
N LEU A 99 -29.14 -26.90 -26.24
CA LEU A 99 -28.02 -27.83 -26.17
C LEU A 99 -28.41 -29.15 -25.48
N TYR A 100 -29.16 -29.10 -24.39
CA TYR A 100 -29.52 -30.33 -23.67
C TYR A 100 -30.63 -31.13 -24.36
N ASP A 101 -31.45 -30.51 -25.19
CA ASP A 101 -32.46 -31.20 -25.98
C ASP A 101 -31.86 -31.84 -27.25
N ASP A 102 -30.88 -31.22 -27.92
CA ASP A 102 -30.05 -31.93 -28.91
C ASP A 102 -29.33 -33.13 -28.27
N LEU A 103 -28.70 -32.95 -27.10
CA LEU A 103 -28.01 -34.04 -26.41
C LEU A 103 -28.98 -35.16 -25.98
N LYS A 104 -30.22 -34.82 -25.58
CA LYS A 104 -31.28 -35.78 -25.26
C LYS A 104 -31.57 -36.67 -26.45
N ASP A 105 -31.87 -36.08 -27.61
CA ASP A 105 -32.30 -36.83 -28.79
C ASP A 105 -31.12 -37.58 -29.44
N ARG A 106 -29.95 -36.94 -29.53
CA ARG A 106 -28.69 -37.51 -30.05
C ARG A 106 -28.25 -38.76 -29.29
N PHE A 107 -28.33 -38.73 -27.96
CA PHE A 107 -27.95 -39.87 -27.10
C PHE A 107 -29.14 -40.70 -26.61
N LYS A 108 -30.36 -40.42 -27.08
CA LYS A 108 -31.63 -41.08 -26.71
C LYS A 108 -31.83 -41.17 -25.19
N TRP A 109 -31.55 -40.08 -24.48
CA TRP A 109 -31.74 -39.98 -23.03
C TRP A 109 -33.22 -39.82 -22.67
N SER A 110 -33.60 -40.32 -21.49
CA SER A 110 -34.87 -39.94 -20.87
C SER A 110 -34.86 -38.47 -20.45
N GLU A 111 -36.03 -37.86 -20.31
CA GLU A 111 -36.17 -36.47 -19.86
C GLU A 111 -35.51 -36.26 -18.49
N LYS A 112 -35.79 -37.15 -17.53
CA LYS A 112 -35.09 -37.20 -16.25
C LYS A 112 -33.55 -37.21 -16.40
N THR A 113 -33.01 -37.92 -17.38
CA THR A 113 -31.56 -37.96 -17.65
C THR A 113 -31.04 -36.66 -18.31
N ARG A 114 -31.86 -35.98 -19.13
CA ARG A 114 -31.61 -34.62 -19.65
C ARG A 114 -31.53 -33.63 -18.49
N ASP A 115 -32.51 -33.66 -17.59
CA ASP A 115 -32.63 -32.78 -16.43
C ASP A 115 -31.49 -32.98 -15.42
N GLU A 116 -31.22 -34.23 -15.02
CA GLU A 116 -30.13 -34.61 -14.09
C GLU A 116 -28.74 -34.21 -14.62
N ARG A 117 -28.54 -34.17 -15.94
CA ARG A 117 -27.27 -33.77 -16.56
C ARG A 117 -27.18 -32.26 -16.80
N ARG A 118 -28.30 -31.58 -17.04
CA ARG A 118 -28.39 -30.12 -17.17
C ARG A 118 -28.18 -29.49 -15.80
N ASN A 119 -29.00 -29.84 -14.83
CA ASN A 119 -29.02 -29.26 -13.48
C ASN A 119 -27.71 -29.52 -12.70
N ARG A 120 -26.88 -30.50 -13.12
CA ARG A 120 -25.53 -30.74 -12.59
C ARG A 120 -24.49 -29.69 -12.99
N LEU A 121 -24.64 -29.05 -14.17
CA LEU A 121 -23.74 -27.99 -14.63
C LEU A 121 -24.39 -26.61 -14.52
N TYR A 122 -25.69 -26.53 -14.79
CA TYR A 122 -26.50 -25.32 -14.82
C TYR A 122 -27.73 -25.55 -13.90
N PRO A 123 -27.58 -25.42 -12.57
CA PRO A 123 -28.67 -25.67 -11.63
C PRO A 123 -29.85 -24.74 -11.90
N ASP A 124 -31.07 -25.24 -11.70
CA ASP A 124 -32.31 -24.45 -11.80
C ASP A 124 -32.56 -23.74 -13.15
N ALA A 125 -31.89 -24.17 -14.23
CA ALA A 125 -31.97 -23.55 -15.56
C ALA A 125 -33.39 -23.43 -16.13
N GLU A 126 -34.34 -24.28 -15.74
CA GLU A 126 -35.76 -24.15 -16.11
C GLU A 126 -36.43 -22.90 -15.52
N SER A 127 -35.96 -22.41 -14.38
CA SER A 127 -36.48 -21.16 -13.76
C SER A 127 -36.08 -19.89 -14.52
N TYR A 128 -35.02 -19.96 -15.34
CA TYR A 128 -34.48 -18.83 -16.11
C TYR A 128 -34.90 -18.82 -17.58
N VAL A 129 -35.85 -19.66 -18.00
CA VAL A 129 -36.33 -19.71 -19.40
C VAL A 129 -37.00 -18.39 -19.78
N GLY A 130 -36.52 -17.74 -20.85
CA GLY A 130 -37.01 -16.44 -21.28
C GLY A 130 -36.50 -15.26 -20.44
N GLN A 131 -35.54 -15.50 -19.52
CA GLN A 131 -34.84 -14.43 -18.80
C GLN A 131 -33.56 -14.06 -19.54
N ALA A 132 -33.39 -12.78 -19.88
CA ALA A 132 -32.14 -12.30 -20.46
C ALA A 132 -31.00 -12.39 -19.41
N GLY A 133 -29.90 -13.04 -19.79
CA GLY A 133 -28.73 -13.22 -18.92
C GLY A 133 -27.70 -14.19 -19.49
N GLN A 134 -26.69 -14.49 -18.70
CA GLN A 134 -25.49 -15.20 -19.10
C GLN A 134 -25.09 -16.24 -18.05
N TRP A 135 -24.83 -17.48 -18.49
CA TRP A 135 -24.17 -18.48 -17.66
C TRP A 135 -22.66 -18.25 -17.59
N TYR A 136 -22.11 -18.23 -16.38
CA TYR A 136 -20.69 -18.11 -16.09
C TYR A 136 -20.14 -19.42 -15.52
N LYS A 137 -19.17 -20.05 -16.20
CA LYS A 137 -18.56 -21.31 -15.80
C LYS A 137 -17.30 -21.14 -14.98
N SER A 138 -17.11 -21.99 -13.97
CA SER A 138 -15.85 -22.11 -13.24
C SER A 138 -14.72 -22.60 -14.15
N PHE A 139 -13.59 -21.90 -14.15
CA PHE A 139 -12.35 -22.29 -14.82
C PHE A 139 -11.20 -22.17 -13.82
N CYS A 140 -10.23 -23.09 -13.85
CA CYS A 140 -9.04 -23.00 -12.99
C CYS A 140 -7.77 -23.20 -13.83
N ASP A 141 -6.81 -22.30 -13.64
CA ASP A 141 -5.56 -22.22 -14.39
C ASP A 141 -4.40 -22.69 -13.53
N ARG A 142 -3.84 -23.86 -13.89
CA ARG A 142 -2.75 -24.50 -13.16
C ARG A 142 -1.48 -23.66 -13.11
N THR A 143 -1.26 -22.79 -14.10
CA THR A 143 -0.04 -21.97 -14.19
C THR A 143 -0.02 -20.79 -13.23
N ARG A 144 -1.14 -20.52 -12.54
CA ARG A 144 -1.28 -19.47 -11.53
C ARG A 144 -1.03 -19.96 -10.10
N ALA A 145 -0.88 -21.26 -9.90
CA ALA A 145 -0.54 -21.86 -8.60
C ALA A 145 0.96 -22.15 -8.50
N GLU A 146 1.52 -22.00 -7.31
CA GLU A 146 2.91 -22.34 -6.98
C GLU A 146 3.14 -23.85 -7.04
N ASP A 147 2.13 -24.64 -6.64
CA ASP A 147 2.24 -26.08 -6.48
C ASP A 147 0.88 -26.81 -6.66
N ASP A 148 0.93 -28.14 -6.56
CA ASP A 148 -0.23 -29.05 -6.67
C ASP A 148 -1.24 -28.91 -5.52
N GLU A 149 -0.79 -28.56 -4.32
CA GLU A 149 -1.61 -28.48 -3.12
C GLU A 149 -2.42 -27.19 -3.11
N GLN A 150 -1.79 -26.04 -3.39
CA GLN A 150 -2.44 -24.75 -3.58
C GLN A 150 -3.48 -24.81 -4.71
N PHE A 151 -3.15 -25.44 -5.85
CA PHE A 151 -4.11 -25.62 -6.94
C PHE A 151 -5.33 -26.43 -6.50
N ARG A 152 -5.12 -27.55 -5.80
CA ARG A 152 -6.22 -28.40 -5.29
C ARG A 152 -7.04 -27.70 -4.21
N ALA A 153 -6.42 -26.88 -3.36
CA ALA A 153 -7.09 -26.06 -2.36
C ALA A 153 -7.98 -25.00 -3.02
N ALA A 154 -7.44 -24.26 -4.00
CA ALA A 154 -8.20 -23.27 -4.77
C ALA A 154 -9.41 -23.89 -5.49
N VAL A 155 -9.22 -25.02 -6.20
CA VAL A 155 -10.32 -25.75 -6.87
C VAL A 155 -11.40 -26.18 -5.87
N LYS A 156 -11.02 -26.65 -4.67
CA LYS A 156 -11.94 -27.08 -3.61
C LYS A 156 -12.70 -25.91 -2.99
N ALA A 157 -12.05 -24.77 -2.78
CA ALA A 157 -12.64 -23.55 -2.21
C ALA A 157 -13.58 -22.85 -3.21
N PHE A 158 -13.26 -22.88 -4.51
CA PHE A 158 -14.01 -22.20 -5.56
C PHE A 158 -15.33 -22.88 -5.91
N ALA A 159 -15.35 -24.22 -5.97
CA ALA A 159 -16.51 -25.02 -6.38
C ALA A 159 -16.93 -26.05 -5.31
N PRO A 160 -17.26 -25.62 -4.07
CA PRO A 160 -17.81 -26.52 -3.07
C PRO A 160 -19.09 -27.18 -3.60
N GLY A 161 -19.24 -28.48 -3.40
CA GLY A 161 -20.37 -29.24 -3.95
C GLY A 161 -20.37 -29.46 -5.47
N ARG A 162 -19.34 -29.01 -6.21
CA ARG A 162 -19.21 -29.14 -7.68
C ARG A 162 -20.26 -28.35 -8.50
N VAL A 163 -20.68 -27.17 -8.05
CA VAL A 163 -21.45 -26.24 -8.89
C VAL A 163 -20.52 -25.62 -9.93
N TYR A 164 -20.69 -25.98 -11.21
CA TYR A 164 -19.77 -25.61 -12.29
C TYR A 164 -20.18 -24.37 -13.11
N ALA A 165 -21.43 -23.90 -13.00
CA ALA A 165 -21.86 -22.64 -13.59
C ALA A 165 -22.82 -21.87 -12.66
N LYS A 166 -22.79 -20.54 -12.78
CA LYS A 166 -23.63 -19.58 -12.07
C LYS A 166 -24.38 -18.72 -13.08
N TRP A 167 -25.69 -18.53 -12.85
CA TRP A 167 -26.52 -17.64 -13.67
C TRP A 167 -26.31 -16.19 -13.22
N VAL A 168 -26.28 -15.27 -14.19
CA VAL A 168 -26.20 -13.82 -13.97
C VAL A 168 -27.21 -13.13 -14.90
N PRO A 169 -28.23 -12.43 -14.38
CA PRO A 169 -29.17 -11.67 -15.19
C PRO A 169 -28.50 -10.56 -16.00
N ALA A 170 -29.05 -10.23 -17.17
CA ALA A 170 -28.53 -9.16 -18.01
C ALA A 170 -28.48 -7.81 -17.27
N GLY A 171 -27.39 -7.07 -17.44
CA GLY A 171 -27.13 -5.81 -16.72
C GLY A 171 -26.60 -5.97 -15.29
N SER A 172 -26.50 -7.19 -14.75
CA SER A 172 -25.75 -7.47 -13.51
C SER A 172 -24.26 -7.62 -13.81
N PRO A 173 -23.34 -7.25 -12.88
CA PRO A 173 -21.91 -7.45 -13.06
C PRO A 173 -21.54 -8.96 -13.09
N PRO A 174 -20.38 -9.32 -13.69
CA PRO A 174 -19.84 -10.66 -13.62
C PRO A 174 -19.72 -11.18 -12.18
N PRO A 175 -19.80 -12.50 -11.95
CA PRO A 175 -19.75 -13.05 -10.61
C PRO A 175 -18.30 -13.06 -10.11
N ILE A 176 -17.96 -12.18 -9.17
CA ILE A 176 -16.59 -12.06 -8.65
C ILE A 176 -16.06 -13.42 -8.16
N PRO A 177 -14.90 -13.89 -8.64
CA PRO A 177 -14.28 -15.12 -8.17
C PRO A 177 -13.58 -14.93 -6.82
N PRO A 178 -13.67 -15.90 -5.88
CA PRO A 178 -12.87 -15.87 -4.65
C PRO A 178 -11.37 -15.83 -4.95
N VAL A 179 -10.74 -14.69 -4.66
CA VAL A 179 -9.28 -14.55 -4.64
C VAL A 179 -8.77 -15.03 -3.28
N ASP A 180 -7.71 -15.82 -3.26
CA ASP A 180 -7.08 -16.28 -2.02
C ASP A 180 -6.28 -15.19 -1.32
N GLY A 181 -6.18 -15.28 -0.01
CA GLY A 181 -5.53 -14.29 0.85
C GLY A 181 -4.06 -14.05 0.51
N LYS A 182 -3.33 -15.09 0.12
CA LYS A 182 -1.91 -15.02 -0.26
C LYS A 182 -1.70 -14.27 -1.59
N THR A 183 -2.60 -14.47 -2.56
CA THR A 183 -2.63 -13.71 -3.82
C THR A 183 -2.96 -12.24 -3.58
N LEU A 184 -3.98 -11.92 -2.76
CA LEU A 184 -4.29 -10.54 -2.39
C LEU A 184 -3.15 -9.86 -1.62
N ALA A 185 -2.52 -10.56 -0.67
CA ALA A 185 -1.39 -10.06 0.09
C ALA A 185 -0.18 -9.76 -0.80
N ARG A 186 0.15 -10.63 -1.77
CA ARG A 186 1.20 -10.35 -2.77
C ARG A 186 0.86 -9.16 -3.66
N ALA A 187 -0.41 -8.98 -4.02
CA ALA A 187 -0.85 -7.85 -4.82
C ALA A 187 -0.75 -6.52 -4.06
N ALA A 188 -1.17 -6.51 -2.78
CA ALA A 188 -0.96 -5.38 -1.88
C ALA A 188 0.54 -5.05 -1.73
N MET A 189 1.38 -6.05 -1.44
CA MET A 189 2.82 -5.86 -1.27
C MET A 189 3.51 -5.36 -2.55
N LYS A 190 3.02 -5.72 -3.74
CA LYS A 190 3.49 -5.18 -5.03
C LYS A 190 3.02 -3.75 -5.31
N ALA A 191 1.89 -3.33 -4.72
CA ALA A 191 1.35 -1.97 -4.83
C ALA A 191 1.96 -0.98 -3.83
N ILE A 192 2.48 -1.47 -2.69
CA ILE A 192 3.24 -0.65 -1.73
C ILE A 192 4.51 -0.09 -2.39
N THR A 193 4.70 1.22 -2.31
CA THR A 193 5.99 1.88 -2.52
C THR A 193 6.48 2.42 -1.17
N ILE A 194 7.54 1.84 -0.63
CA ILE A 194 8.20 2.38 0.58
C ILE A 194 9.27 3.38 0.13
N PRO A 195 9.29 4.62 0.63
CA PRO A 195 10.29 5.61 0.24
C PRO A 195 11.70 5.24 0.74
N PRO A 196 12.77 5.72 0.07
CA PRO A 196 14.13 5.67 0.61
C PRO A 196 14.23 6.39 1.96
N PRO A 197 15.02 5.89 2.93
CA PRO A 197 15.13 6.51 4.25
C PRO A 197 15.85 7.86 4.17
N THR A 198 15.29 8.85 4.85
CA THR A 198 15.85 10.19 5.02
C THR A 198 16.23 10.41 6.48
N ILE A 199 17.41 11.00 6.71
CA ILE A 199 17.97 11.21 8.04
C ILE A 199 18.36 12.66 8.26
N ASP A 200 18.45 13.05 9.53
CA ASP A 200 19.17 14.24 9.96
C ASP A 200 20.16 13.89 11.10
N ARG A 201 21.08 14.80 11.42
CA ARG A 201 22.22 14.53 12.32
C ARG A 201 22.61 15.71 13.21
N ASN A 202 23.31 15.39 14.30
CA ASN A 202 24.00 16.36 15.17
C ASN A 202 25.31 15.74 15.71
N PRO A 203 26.46 16.44 15.77
CA PRO A 203 26.68 17.83 15.38
C PRO A 203 26.68 18.06 13.86
N ARG A 204 26.44 19.32 13.49
CA ARG A 204 26.76 19.93 12.20
C ARG A 204 27.50 21.23 12.51
N LEU A 205 28.76 21.34 12.08
CA LEU A 205 29.57 22.53 12.29
C LEU A 205 29.17 23.64 11.30
N ASP A 206 28.83 24.82 11.83
CA ASP A 206 28.33 25.97 11.07
C ASP A 206 29.12 26.26 9.79
N GLY A 207 28.40 26.47 8.68
CA GLY A 207 28.97 26.78 7.38
C GLY A 207 29.71 25.64 6.67
N SER A 208 29.96 24.51 7.35
CA SER A 208 30.62 23.33 6.79
C SER A 208 29.76 22.07 6.77
N GLU A 209 28.65 22.05 7.53
CA GLU A 209 27.79 20.89 7.80
C GLU A 209 28.52 19.67 8.40
N ALA A 210 29.78 19.84 8.82
CA ALA A 210 30.64 18.73 9.18
C ALA A 210 30.32 18.14 10.55
N THR A 211 30.53 16.83 10.70
CA THR A 211 30.72 16.22 12.02
C THR A 211 32.21 16.10 12.35
N VAL A 212 32.55 15.69 13.57
CA VAL A 212 33.92 15.70 14.12
C VAL A 212 34.47 14.27 14.28
N VAL A 213 35.73 14.06 13.89
CA VAL A 213 36.46 12.80 14.13
C VAL A 213 36.48 12.45 15.62
N GLY A 214 36.15 11.21 15.96
CA GLY A 214 36.13 10.70 17.33
C GLY A 214 34.92 11.12 18.18
N TYR A 215 34.00 11.92 17.63
CA TYR A 215 32.79 12.36 18.34
C TYR A 215 31.56 11.52 17.96
N GLU A 216 30.60 11.37 18.86
CA GLU A 216 29.32 10.70 18.57
C GLU A 216 28.42 11.60 17.72
N THR A 217 28.30 11.28 16.43
CA THR A 217 27.26 11.87 15.58
C THR A 217 25.94 11.18 15.89
N TRP A 218 25.02 11.88 16.56
CA TRP A 218 23.62 11.46 16.64
C TRP A 218 23.02 11.46 15.24
N VAL A 219 22.29 10.41 14.90
CA VAL A 219 21.55 10.28 13.63
C VAL A 219 20.11 9.86 13.95
N TRP A 220 19.14 10.42 13.23
CA TRP A 220 17.74 10.00 13.33
C TRP A 220 17.03 10.09 12.00
N ALA A 221 16.01 9.26 11.80
CA ALA A 221 15.15 9.31 10.63
C ALA A 221 14.19 10.51 10.68
N THR A 222 13.90 11.12 9.54
CA THR A 222 12.92 12.22 9.44
C THR A 222 11.53 11.69 9.02
N GLY A 223 10.52 12.58 8.97
CA GLY A 223 9.11 12.21 8.85
C GLY A 223 8.73 11.46 7.57
N GLU A 224 9.56 11.50 6.53
CA GLU A 224 9.33 10.78 5.26
C GLU A 224 9.71 9.29 5.36
N THR A 225 10.48 8.89 6.36
CA THR A 225 10.84 7.48 6.60
C THR A 225 9.74 6.80 7.43
N PRO A 226 9.04 5.77 6.92
CA PRO A 226 8.06 5.06 7.73
C PRO A 226 8.72 4.06 8.69
N SER A 227 8.15 3.90 9.87
CA SER A 227 8.45 2.79 10.79
C SER A 227 7.63 1.54 10.46
N GLU A 228 6.38 1.75 10.03
CA GLU A 228 5.44 0.72 9.60
C GLU A 228 4.65 1.20 8.37
N VAL A 229 4.41 0.29 7.42
CA VAL A 229 3.45 0.47 6.32
C VAL A 229 2.45 -0.68 6.35
N ARG A 230 1.16 -0.38 6.37
CA ARG A 230 0.06 -1.33 6.23
C ARG A 230 -0.57 -1.19 4.85
N ALA A 231 -0.99 -2.29 4.26
CA ALA A 231 -1.76 -2.27 3.01
C ALA A 231 -2.86 -3.31 3.02
N THR A 232 -4.09 -2.91 2.72
CA THR A 232 -5.25 -3.80 2.66
C THR A 232 -5.73 -3.92 1.22
N ALA A 233 -5.65 -5.12 0.65
CA ALA A 233 -6.24 -5.47 -0.64
C ALA A 233 -7.63 -6.10 -0.46
N THR A 234 -8.58 -5.70 -1.30
CA THR A 234 -9.98 -6.21 -1.25
C THR A 234 -10.49 -6.61 -2.63
N ALA A 235 -11.13 -7.76 -2.72
CA ALA A 235 -11.78 -8.32 -3.92
C ALA A 235 -13.14 -8.93 -3.55
N GLY A 236 -14.24 -8.21 -3.75
CA GLY A 236 -15.56 -8.59 -3.25
C GLY A 236 -15.53 -8.84 -1.73
N THR A 237 -15.80 -10.08 -1.31
CA THR A 237 -15.75 -10.51 0.10
C THR A 237 -14.38 -11.02 0.58
N SER A 238 -13.40 -11.19 -0.33
CA SER A 238 -12.03 -11.57 0.04
C SER A 238 -11.22 -10.32 0.38
N SER A 239 -10.44 -10.35 1.46
CA SER A 239 -9.46 -9.31 1.77
C SER A 239 -8.19 -9.86 2.40
N ALA A 240 -7.09 -9.13 2.26
CA ALA A 240 -5.82 -9.40 2.94
C ALA A 240 -5.15 -8.10 3.40
N GLN A 241 -4.72 -8.07 4.66
CA GLN A 241 -3.88 -7.01 5.20
C GLN A 241 -2.42 -7.46 5.24
N VAL A 242 -1.55 -6.67 4.64
CA VAL A 242 -0.10 -6.76 4.74
C VAL A 242 0.38 -5.74 5.78
N THR A 243 1.37 -6.12 6.59
CA THR A 243 2.14 -5.21 7.45
C THR A 243 3.61 -5.34 7.10
N ALA A 244 4.25 -4.21 6.79
CA ALA A 244 5.69 -4.09 6.53
C ALA A 244 6.28 -3.20 7.62
N ALA A 245 6.92 -3.79 8.63
CA ALA A 245 7.42 -3.09 9.81
C ALA A 245 8.94 -3.26 9.97
N SER A 246 9.63 -2.21 10.42
CA SER A 246 11.06 -2.26 10.70
C SER A 246 11.40 -1.81 12.12
N THR A 247 12.51 -2.32 12.64
CA THR A 247 13.00 -2.04 13.99
C THR A 247 13.97 -0.86 14.07
N GLY A 248 14.44 -0.31 12.94
CA GLY A 248 15.32 0.86 12.96
C GLY A 248 16.19 1.07 11.71
N LEU A 249 17.10 2.04 11.83
CA LEU A 249 18.11 2.36 10.82
C LEU A 249 19.30 1.38 10.90
N LYS A 250 19.86 1.06 9.73
CA LYS A 250 21.23 0.53 9.58
C LYS A 250 22.08 1.59 8.87
N LEU A 251 23.25 1.89 9.42
CA LEU A 251 24.19 2.89 8.91
C LEU A 251 25.52 2.23 8.56
N GLU A 252 26.06 2.51 7.38
CA GLU A 252 27.36 1.98 6.92
C GLU A 252 28.15 3.07 6.17
N ALA A 253 29.34 3.43 6.67
CA ALA A 253 30.25 4.38 6.04
C ALA A 253 31.73 3.98 6.24
N PRO A 254 32.65 4.32 5.31
CA PRO A 254 34.09 4.18 5.51
C PRO A 254 34.58 4.88 6.78
N ASP A 255 35.66 4.38 7.38
CA ASP A 255 36.30 4.93 8.58
C ASP A 255 35.29 5.34 9.68
N SER A 256 34.34 4.44 9.99
CA SER A 256 33.29 4.71 10.98
C SER A 256 32.87 3.48 11.78
N GLN A 257 32.20 3.72 12.91
CA GLN A 257 31.48 2.72 13.72
C GLN A 257 30.08 3.26 14.00
N ALA A 258 29.05 2.44 13.80
CA ALA A 258 27.65 2.83 13.96
C ALA A 258 26.89 1.86 14.88
N THR A 259 26.04 2.41 15.74
CA THR A 259 25.18 1.63 16.64
C THR A 259 23.78 2.23 16.63
N CYS A 260 22.77 1.47 16.17
CA CYS A 260 21.39 1.93 16.13
C CYS A 260 20.42 0.86 16.67
N THR A 261 19.63 1.26 17.66
CA THR A 261 18.59 0.49 18.37
C THR A 261 17.25 1.21 18.23
N GLY A 262 16.84 1.42 16.97
CA GLY A 262 15.66 2.19 16.59
C GLY A 262 15.94 3.09 15.39
N PHE A 263 15.04 4.03 15.15
CA PHE A 263 15.18 5.05 14.10
C PHE A 263 15.97 6.29 14.56
N GLY A 264 16.66 6.21 15.70
CA GLY A 264 17.29 7.36 16.35
C GLY A 264 16.28 8.28 17.06
N ARG A 265 16.81 9.29 17.73
CA ARG A 265 16.03 10.32 18.42
C ARG A 265 16.42 11.71 17.85
N PRO A 266 15.45 12.55 17.44
CA PRO A 266 15.73 13.93 17.09
C PRO A 266 16.50 14.67 18.18
N TRP A 267 17.61 15.31 17.81
CA TRP A 267 18.31 16.23 18.70
C TRP A 267 17.62 17.59 18.68
N THR A 268 17.43 18.20 19.86
CA THR A 268 16.91 19.55 20.04
C THR A 268 17.67 20.25 21.18
N SER A 269 17.70 21.58 21.18
CA SER A 269 18.50 22.37 22.13
C SER A 269 17.94 22.44 23.56
N ASP A 270 16.71 21.96 23.77
CA ASP A 270 16.08 21.78 25.08
C ASP A 270 16.38 20.41 25.73
N LEU A 271 17.14 19.53 25.04
CA LEU A 271 17.61 18.28 25.63
C LEU A 271 18.63 18.55 26.75
N PRO A 272 18.56 17.84 27.89
CA PRO A 272 19.57 17.95 28.92
C PRO A 272 20.92 17.43 28.41
N SER A 273 22.02 17.97 28.93
CA SER A 273 23.40 17.66 28.50
C SER A 273 23.79 16.18 28.64
N ASN A 274 23.09 15.41 29.47
CA ASN A 274 23.27 13.96 29.64
C ASN A 274 22.29 13.10 28.82
N ALA A 275 21.53 13.69 27.89
CA ALA A 275 20.69 12.94 26.96
C ALA A 275 21.53 12.06 26.03
N THR A 276 20.91 11.01 25.48
CA THR A 276 21.54 10.08 24.52
C THR A 276 20.63 9.85 23.32
N SER A 277 21.23 9.45 22.20
CA SER A 277 20.52 8.88 21.04
C SER A 277 20.58 7.36 21.08
N ASN A 278 19.53 6.72 20.58
CA ASN A 278 19.51 5.30 20.25
C ASN A 278 19.97 5.03 18.80
N CYS A 279 20.63 5.98 18.14
CA CYS A 279 21.34 5.78 16.88
C CYS A 279 22.50 6.78 16.78
N THR A 280 23.74 6.27 16.79
CA THR A 280 24.97 7.06 16.74
C THR A 280 25.95 6.53 15.70
N LEU A 281 26.81 7.43 15.21
CA LEU A 281 27.83 7.20 14.18
C LEU A 281 29.12 7.95 14.57
N VAL A 282 30.19 7.23 14.85
CA VAL A 282 31.52 7.78 15.17
C VAL A 282 32.44 7.59 13.97
N PHE A 283 32.99 8.66 13.43
CA PHE A 283 34.02 8.58 12.39
C PHE A 283 35.42 8.55 13.02
N THR A 284 36.28 7.65 12.54
CA THR A 284 37.67 7.48 13.04
C THR A 284 38.70 8.27 12.25
N ARG A 285 38.30 8.94 11.15
CA ARG A 285 39.21 9.72 10.28
C ARG A 285 38.47 10.82 9.52
N SER A 286 39.18 11.90 9.19
CA SER A 286 38.61 12.99 8.37
C SER A 286 38.35 12.57 6.92
N SER A 287 37.26 13.09 6.38
CA SER A 287 36.83 12.93 4.99
C SER A 287 37.74 13.61 3.96
N ALA A 288 38.72 14.41 4.39
CA ALA A 288 39.68 15.08 3.50
C ALA A 288 40.39 14.09 2.55
N HIS A 289 40.69 12.88 3.02
CA HIS A 289 41.34 11.84 2.22
C HIS A 289 40.41 11.17 1.18
N LEU A 290 39.09 11.44 1.25
CA LEU A 290 38.05 10.99 0.31
C LEU A 290 37.58 12.14 -0.61
N GLY A 291 38.30 13.26 -0.67
CA GLY A 291 37.94 14.44 -1.46
C GLY A 291 36.98 15.41 -0.74
N GLY A 292 36.78 15.27 0.57
CA GLY A 292 36.06 16.23 1.41
C GLY A 292 34.80 15.68 2.07
N THR A 293 34.20 14.59 1.58
CA THR A 293 33.03 13.95 2.20
C THR A 293 33.17 12.42 2.24
N THR A 294 32.69 11.82 3.31
CA THR A 294 32.57 10.36 3.47
C THR A 294 31.16 9.92 3.06
N PRO A 295 31.00 8.92 2.18
CA PRO A 295 29.69 8.40 1.80
C PRO A 295 29.10 7.54 2.94
N LEU A 296 27.87 7.86 3.35
CA LEU A 296 27.08 7.08 4.28
C LEU A 296 25.92 6.40 3.54
N THR A 297 25.92 5.07 3.53
CA THR A 297 24.73 4.29 3.18
C THR A 297 23.81 4.19 4.40
N VAL A 298 22.57 4.66 4.23
CA VAL A 298 21.46 4.47 5.17
C VAL A 298 20.56 3.39 4.61
N SER A 299 20.16 2.40 5.42
CA SER A 299 19.23 1.34 5.01
C SER A 299 18.19 1.06 6.09
N VAL A 300 16.99 0.65 5.67
CA VAL A 300 15.92 0.16 6.56
C VAL A 300 15.38 -1.16 6.03
N ASN A 301 15.22 -2.15 6.91
CA ASN A 301 14.78 -3.50 6.57
C ASN A 301 13.38 -3.77 7.14
N TYR A 302 12.37 -3.77 6.30
CA TYR A 302 10.99 -4.04 6.67
C TYR A 302 10.70 -5.53 6.59
N HIS A 303 10.42 -6.16 7.73
CA HIS A 303 9.87 -7.51 7.76
C HIS A 303 8.41 -7.45 7.34
N THR A 304 8.03 -8.29 6.37
CA THR A 304 6.69 -8.23 5.76
C THR A 304 5.89 -9.48 6.14
N THR A 305 4.68 -9.26 6.66
CA THR A 305 3.73 -10.31 7.05
C THR A 305 2.33 -10.00 6.51
N PHE A 306 1.45 -10.99 6.48
CA PHE A 306 0.05 -10.80 6.10
C PHE A 306 -0.92 -11.65 6.93
N THR A 307 -2.17 -11.20 6.97
CA THR A 307 -3.35 -11.94 7.41
C THR A 307 -4.49 -11.72 6.41
N ALA A 308 -5.41 -12.68 6.28
CA ALA A 308 -6.49 -12.61 5.30
C ALA A 308 -7.83 -13.17 5.79
N SER A 309 -8.91 -12.78 5.11
CA SER A 309 -10.30 -13.15 5.44
C SER A 309 -10.63 -14.63 5.27
N ASP A 310 -9.78 -15.39 4.55
CA ASP A 310 -9.85 -16.85 4.44
C ASP A 310 -9.15 -17.58 5.60
N GLY A 311 -8.60 -16.82 6.57
CA GLY A 311 -7.84 -17.35 7.71
C GLY A 311 -6.37 -17.63 7.41
N THR A 312 -5.89 -17.40 6.17
CA THR A 312 -4.48 -17.55 5.84
C THR A 312 -3.64 -16.40 6.41
N SER A 313 -2.39 -16.70 6.74
CA SER A 313 -1.40 -15.73 7.21
C SER A 313 0.02 -16.25 6.97
N GLY A 314 1.01 -15.37 7.05
CA GLY A 314 2.41 -15.75 6.92
C GLY A 314 3.35 -14.58 6.66
N GLY A 315 4.63 -14.88 6.39
CA GLY A 315 5.62 -13.91 5.93
C GLY A 315 5.60 -13.74 4.41
N LEU A 316 5.86 -12.52 3.94
CA LEU A 316 6.12 -12.22 2.52
C LEU A 316 7.62 -11.94 2.25
N GLY A 317 8.46 -11.92 3.30
CA GLY A 317 9.92 -11.79 3.22
C GLY A 317 10.44 -10.56 3.97
N VAL A 318 11.45 -9.90 3.38
CA VAL A 318 11.99 -8.62 3.82
C VAL A 318 12.09 -7.70 2.61
N VAL A 319 11.69 -6.45 2.75
CA VAL A 319 11.96 -5.38 1.77
C VAL A 319 12.95 -4.40 2.39
N SER A 320 13.98 -4.06 1.63
CA SER A 320 15.04 -3.14 2.06
C SER A 320 15.00 -1.86 1.23
N THR A 321 14.86 -0.70 1.88
CA THR A 321 15.06 0.60 1.24
C THR A 321 16.42 1.16 1.64
N ARG A 322 17.09 1.88 0.72
CA ARG A 322 18.39 2.52 0.99
C ARG A 322 18.50 3.90 0.36
N THR A 323 19.28 4.75 1.01
CA THR A 323 19.70 6.08 0.54
C THR A 323 21.21 6.18 0.75
N GLU A 324 21.88 7.00 -0.05
CA GLU A 324 23.29 7.34 0.13
C GLU A 324 23.42 8.84 0.30
N THR A 325 24.18 9.29 1.29
CA THR A 325 24.37 10.71 1.62
C THR A 325 25.82 11.00 1.98
N SER A 326 26.32 12.15 1.56
CA SER A 326 27.72 12.54 1.74
C SER A 326 27.88 13.41 2.99
N ILE A 327 28.67 12.94 3.96
CA ILE A 327 28.93 13.65 5.22
C ILE A 327 30.35 14.21 5.22
N PRO A 328 30.55 15.54 5.34
CA PRO A 328 31.86 16.10 5.65
C PRO A 328 32.25 15.76 7.09
N VAL A 329 33.51 15.37 7.30
CA VAL A 329 34.06 14.94 8.60
C VAL A 329 35.36 15.70 8.86
N ALA A 330 35.31 16.65 9.80
CA ALA A 330 36.43 17.49 10.18
C ALA A 330 37.25 16.86 11.32
N GLU A 331 38.57 16.93 11.22
CA GLU A 331 39.47 16.68 12.35
C GLU A 331 39.77 18.02 13.03
N VAL A 332 39.37 18.16 14.30
CA VAL A 332 39.45 19.42 15.05
C VAL A 332 40.51 19.27 16.14
N GLN A 333 41.56 20.10 16.10
CA GLN A 333 42.73 19.97 16.98
C GLN A 333 42.49 20.47 18.42
N THR A 334 41.39 21.21 18.66
CA THR A 334 40.99 21.67 19.99
C THR A 334 39.47 21.85 20.05
N LEU A 335 38.83 21.24 21.06
CA LEU A 335 37.43 21.50 21.41
C LEU A 335 37.39 22.43 22.62
N ASN A 336 36.78 23.61 22.48
CA ASN A 336 36.51 24.49 23.60
C ASN A 336 35.16 24.10 24.23
N THR A 337 35.19 23.33 25.31
CA THR A 337 34.04 23.15 26.20
C THR A 337 33.99 24.30 27.20
N THR A 338 33.06 25.22 27.01
CA THR A 338 32.71 26.22 28.03
C THR A 338 31.72 25.58 29.00
N ASP A 339 32.21 25.21 30.18
CA ASP A 339 31.38 24.80 31.31
C ASP A 339 30.80 26.05 31.99
N ASP A 340 29.52 26.35 31.71
CA ASP A 340 28.67 27.36 32.40
C ASP A 340 27.70 26.66 33.37
#